data_AF-A0A0M4FE87-F1
#
_entry.id   AF-A0A0M4FE87-F1
#
_cell.length_a   1.000
_cell.length_b   1.000
_cell.length_c   1.000
_cell.angle_alpha   90.00
_cell.angle_beta   90.00
_cell.angle_gamma   90.00
#
_symmetry.space_group_name_H-M   'P 1'
#
loop_
_entity.id
_entity.type
_entity.pdbx_description
1 polymer ?
#
loop_
_entity_poly.entity_id
_entity_poly.type
_entity_poly.pdbx_seq_one_letter_code
_entity_poly.pdbx_strand_id
1 'polypeptide(L)'
;MIYIEKLISSLQEWNKKVGEERITPLSGLVSLALLQLGSEEYKAEDYQNNPLSTLKKRIEYLQRNESIFEEFLVNGIIFLIKNYFNDLIVKREEHIYNNESLLERINKNELEISSNFVEDTKRKVQFLKSEEYVRFSKIEFDTWNEIISVNFSPSELEVMDREMALEAHRRHEEQMNPEEKRVFQDIINKMK
;
A
#
# COMPACT_ATOMS: atom_id res chain seq x y z
N MET A 1 -3.89 8.42 13.92
CA MET A 1 -2.68 8.05 13.16
C MET A 1 -2.24 6.61 13.45
N ILE A 2 -2.99 5.83 14.23
CA ILE A 2 -2.61 4.45 14.60
C ILE A 2 -2.59 3.52 13.37
N TYR A 3 -3.62 3.61 12.52
CA TYR A 3 -3.72 2.84 11.29
C TYR A 3 -2.59 3.20 10.30
N ILE A 4 -2.26 4.49 10.17
CA ILE A 4 -1.17 4.94 9.30
C ILE A 4 0.16 4.37 9.79
N GLU A 5 0.49 4.49 11.07
CA GLU A 5 1.76 3.95 11.59
C GLU A 5 1.83 2.42 11.39
N LYS A 6 0.72 1.70 11.60
CA LYS A 6 0.64 0.24 11.38
C LYS A 6 0.82 -0.14 9.91
N LEU A 7 0.29 0.65 8.98
CA LEU A 7 0.51 0.45 7.55
C LEU A 7 2.00 0.67 7.19
N ILE A 8 2.58 1.77 7.65
CA ILE A 8 3.98 2.11 7.37
C ILE A 8 4.92 1.04 7.95
N SER A 9 4.69 0.56 9.17
CA SER A 9 5.47 -0.51 9.77
C SER A 9 5.31 -1.83 9.01
N SER A 10 4.10 -2.15 8.54
CA SER A 10 3.84 -3.35 7.72
C SER A 10 4.59 -3.31 6.38
N LEU A 11 4.64 -2.15 5.72
CA LEU A 11 5.41 -1.97 4.48
C LEU A 11 6.93 -2.08 4.72
N GLN A 12 7.42 -1.56 5.86
CA GLN A 12 8.81 -1.70 6.26
C GLN A 12 9.16 -3.16 6.55
N GLU A 13 8.29 -3.86 7.27
CA GLU A 13 8.44 -5.28 7.58
C GLU A 13 8.47 -6.11 6.30
N TRP A 14 7.56 -5.84 5.36
CA TRP A 14 7.52 -6.51 4.06
C TRP A 14 8.84 -6.31 3.30
N ASN A 15 9.30 -5.06 3.20
CA ASN A 15 10.56 -4.72 2.53
C ASN A 15 11.76 -5.44 3.15
N LYS A 16 11.75 -5.65 4.48
CA LYS A 16 12.80 -6.37 5.20
C LYS A 16 12.71 -7.89 5.00
N LYS A 17 11.50 -8.46 5.06
CA LYS A 17 11.28 -9.92 4.97
C LYS A 17 11.57 -10.45 3.56
N VAL A 18 11.16 -9.73 2.52
CA VAL A 18 11.43 -10.14 1.13
C VAL A 18 12.91 -9.93 0.76
N GLY A 19 13.54 -8.86 1.26
CA GLY A 19 14.96 -8.62 1.04
C GLY A 19 15.31 -8.24 -0.40
N GLU A 20 16.43 -8.74 -0.91
CA GLU A 20 16.93 -8.46 -2.26
C GLU A 20 16.29 -9.35 -3.34
N GLU A 21 15.75 -10.51 -2.94
CA GLU A 21 15.09 -11.48 -3.81
C GLU A 21 13.63 -11.08 -4.10
N ARG A 22 13.47 -9.98 -4.86
CA ARG A 22 12.18 -9.35 -5.12
C ARG A 22 12.02 -8.89 -6.56
N ILE A 23 10.77 -8.86 -7.02
CA ILE A 23 10.36 -8.27 -8.30
C ILE A 23 10.04 -6.79 -8.08
N THR A 24 9.33 -6.49 -7.00
CA THR A 24 8.75 -5.18 -6.74
C THR A 24 9.60 -4.44 -5.71
N PRO A 25 10.23 -3.30 -6.02
CA PRO A 25 10.87 -2.48 -4.99
C PRO A 25 9.81 -1.81 -4.10
N LEU A 26 10.17 -1.49 -2.85
CA LEU A 26 9.27 -0.76 -1.94
C LEU A 26 8.78 0.56 -2.53
N SER A 27 9.66 1.28 -3.24
CA SER A 27 9.27 2.50 -3.97
C SER A 27 8.17 2.24 -4.98
N GLY A 28 8.19 1.10 -5.69
CA GLY A 28 7.16 0.70 -6.64
C GLY A 28 5.80 0.46 -5.98
N LEU A 29 5.76 -0.24 -4.84
CA LEU A 29 4.51 -0.42 -4.07
C LEU A 29 3.94 0.91 -3.56
N VAL A 30 4.81 1.79 -3.08
CA VAL A 30 4.41 3.10 -2.61
C VAL A 30 3.90 3.96 -3.76
N SER A 31 4.57 3.96 -4.92
CA SER A 31 4.11 4.66 -6.11
C SER A 31 2.73 4.17 -6.53
N LEU A 32 2.47 2.86 -6.50
CA LEU A 32 1.15 2.30 -6.77
C LEU A 32 0.08 2.86 -5.83
N ALA A 33 0.35 2.89 -4.52
CA ALA A 33 -0.57 3.46 -3.53
C ALA A 33 -0.81 4.96 -3.78
N LEU A 34 0.25 5.73 -4.00
CA LEU A 34 0.17 7.17 -4.25
C LEU A 34 -0.62 7.49 -5.53
N LEU A 35 -0.47 6.70 -6.60
CA LEU A 35 -1.23 6.87 -7.83
C LEU A 35 -2.74 6.73 -7.59
N GLN A 36 -3.16 5.81 -6.72
CA GLN A 36 -4.57 5.62 -6.38
C GLN A 36 -5.11 6.69 -5.42
N LEU A 37 -4.27 7.19 -4.52
CA LEU A 37 -4.64 8.29 -3.63
C LEU A 37 -4.75 9.65 -4.36
N GLY A 38 -4.28 9.72 -5.61
CA GLY A 38 -4.22 10.92 -6.43
C GLY A 38 -3.25 11.95 -5.87
N SER A 39 -2.58 12.71 -6.74
CA SER A 39 -1.90 13.96 -6.42
C SER A 39 -1.34 14.56 -7.70
N GLU A 40 -1.55 15.85 -7.92
CA GLU A 40 -0.93 16.58 -9.04
C GLU A 40 0.49 17.07 -8.70
N GLU A 41 0.91 16.97 -7.43
CA GLU A 41 2.10 17.66 -6.93
C GLU A 41 3.32 16.76 -6.69
N TYR A 42 3.18 15.43 -6.69
CA TYR A 42 4.31 14.53 -6.41
C TYR A 42 5.17 14.28 -7.65
N LYS A 43 6.47 14.49 -7.49
CA LYS A 43 7.48 14.21 -8.52
C LYS A 43 8.08 12.84 -8.33
N ALA A 44 8.80 12.40 -9.38
CA ALA A 44 9.51 11.13 -9.37
C ALA A 44 10.46 10.96 -8.19
N GLU A 45 11.15 12.04 -7.84
CA GLU A 45 12.16 12.06 -6.79
C GLU A 45 11.57 11.87 -5.38
N ASP A 46 10.31 12.28 -5.16
CA ASP A 46 9.68 12.28 -3.84
C ASP A 46 9.44 10.86 -3.32
N TYR A 47 9.11 9.93 -4.21
CA TYR A 47 8.88 8.53 -3.84
C TYR A 47 10.12 7.64 -4.00
N GLN A 48 11.16 8.07 -4.72
CA GLN A 48 12.40 7.30 -4.80
C GLN A 48 13.25 7.44 -3.53
N ASN A 49 13.35 8.64 -2.97
CA ASN A 49 14.24 8.91 -1.84
C ASN A 49 13.60 8.60 -0.49
N ASN A 50 12.31 8.92 -0.31
CA ASN A 50 11.62 8.77 0.97
C ASN A 50 10.19 8.20 0.82
N PRO A 51 10.04 7.02 0.17
CA PRO A 51 8.72 6.49 -0.23
C PRO A 51 7.70 6.47 0.91
N LEU A 52 8.06 5.90 2.06
CA LEU A 52 7.14 5.75 3.19
C LEU A 52 6.74 7.09 3.82
N SER A 53 7.68 8.04 3.90
CA SER A 53 7.38 9.38 4.42
C SER A 53 6.41 10.11 3.49
N THR A 54 6.60 9.99 2.18
CA THR A 54 5.73 10.57 1.16
C THR A 54 4.32 9.97 1.24
N LEU A 55 4.21 8.65 1.34
CA LEU A 55 2.92 7.97 1.53
C LEU A 55 2.21 8.44 2.80
N LYS A 56 2.93 8.45 3.94
CA LYS A 56 2.40 8.91 5.22
C LYS A 56 1.85 10.33 5.13
N LYS A 57 2.65 11.28 4.60
CA LYS A 57 2.24 12.67 4.42
C LYS A 57 1.00 12.80 3.54
N ARG A 58 0.89 11.99 2.48
CA ARG A 58 -0.31 12.01 1.62
C ARG A 58 -1.55 11.53 2.36
N ILE A 59 -1.45 10.42 3.10
CA ILE A 59 -2.58 9.91 3.88
C ILE A 59 -2.98 10.92 4.96
N GLU A 60 -2.01 11.53 5.66
CA GLU A 60 -2.26 12.58 6.65
C GLU A 60 -2.92 13.82 6.03
N TYR A 61 -2.53 14.23 4.82
CA TYR A 61 -3.17 15.30 4.08
C TYR A 61 -4.65 14.98 3.81
N LEU A 62 -4.93 13.80 3.25
CA LEU A 62 -6.29 13.35 2.93
C LEU A 62 -7.17 13.29 4.19
N GLN A 63 -6.59 12.82 5.30
CA GLN A 63 -7.29 12.77 6.58
C GLN A 63 -7.63 14.18 7.11
N ARG A 64 -6.67 15.12 7.07
CA ARG A 64 -6.84 16.43 7.69
C ARG A 64 -7.59 17.44 6.83
N ASN A 65 -7.32 17.43 5.53
CA ASN A 65 -7.82 18.46 4.61
C ASN A 65 -9.06 18.01 3.82
N GLU A 66 -9.18 16.70 3.57
CA GLU A 66 -10.33 16.13 2.86
C GLU A 66 -11.28 15.34 3.78
N SER A 67 -10.97 15.29 5.09
CA SER A 67 -11.79 14.62 6.12
C SER A 67 -12.07 13.14 5.83
N ILE A 68 -11.16 12.47 5.13
CA ILE A 68 -11.29 11.03 4.83
C ILE A 68 -10.85 10.22 6.04
N PHE A 69 -11.63 9.20 6.40
CA PHE A 69 -11.31 8.30 7.51
C PHE A 69 -10.00 7.55 7.26
N GLU A 70 -9.16 7.53 8.29
CA GLU A 70 -7.83 6.90 8.27
C GLU A 70 -7.90 5.41 7.93
N GLU A 71 -8.80 4.70 8.59
CA GLU A 71 -9.08 3.28 8.38
C GLU A 71 -9.44 3.00 6.92
N PHE A 72 -10.32 3.82 6.33
CA PHE A 72 -10.75 3.65 4.93
C PHE A 72 -9.57 3.77 3.96
N LEU A 73 -8.71 4.79 4.14
CA LEU A 73 -7.52 4.98 3.31
C LEU A 73 -6.55 3.80 3.44
N VAL A 74 -6.29 3.35 4.66
CA VAL A 74 -5.35 2.25 4.94
C VAL A 74 -5.88 0.94 4.37
N ASN A 75 -7.16 0.60 4.60
CA ASN A 75 -7.78 -0.59 4.04
C ASN A 75 -7.79 -0.59 2.51
N GLY A 76 -8.03 0.58 1.89
CA GLY A 76 -7.92 0.75 0.44
C GLY A 76 -6.52 0.44 -0.09
N ILE A 77 -5.47 0.93 0.57
CA ILE A 77 -4.08 0.64 0.19
C ILE A 77 -3.74 -0.84 0.38
N ILE A 78 -4.18 -1.44 1.50
CA ILE A 78 -3.95 -2.87 1.76
C ILE A 78 -4.55 -3.73 0.66
N PHE A 79 -5.80 -3.45 0.30
CA PHE A 79 -6.52 -4.13 -0.76
C PHE A 79 -5.84 -3.95 -2.12
N LEU A 80 -5.42 -2.73 -2.43
CA LEU A 80 -4.70 -2.41 -3.67
C LEU A 80 -3.39 -3.22 -3.81
N ILE A 81 -2.56 -3.22 -2.78
CA ILE A 81 -1.28 -3.95 -2.78
C ILE A 81 -1.51 -5.45 -2.90
N LYS A 82 -2.51 -5.98 -2.17
CA LYS A 82 -2.89 -7.40 -2.28
C LYS A 82 -3.28 -7.78 -3.70
N ASN A 83 -4.11 -6.95 -4.35
CA ASN A 83 -4.53 -7.20 -5.73
C ASN A 83 -3.37 -7.10 -6.71
N TYR A 84 -2.46 -6.14 -6.53
CA TYR A 84 -1.27 -6.02 -7.36
C TYR A 84 -0.43 -7.30 -7.32
N PHE A 85 -0.13 -7.83 -6.12
CA PHE A 85 0.63 -9.08 -6.01
C PHE A 85 -0.12 -10.28 -6.59
N ASN A 86 -1.43 -10.36 -6.35
CA ASN A 86 -2.25 -11.40 -6.95
C ASN A 86 -2.22 -11.34 -8.49
N ASP A 87 -2.26 -10.13 -9.06
CA ASP A 87 -2.19 -9.91 -10.49
C ASP A 87 -0.83 -10.32 -11.09
N LEU A 88 0.29 -10.10 -10.38
CA LEU A 88 1.60 -10.61 -10.82
C LEU A 88 1.59 -12.13 -11.02
N ILE A 89 0.83 -12.86 -10.21
CA ILE A 89 0.72 -14.32 -10.29
C ILE A 89 -0.30 -14.73 -11.36
N VAL A 90 -1.53 -14.22 -11.25
CA VAL A 90 -2.67 -14.68 -12.05
C VAL A 90 -2.59 -14.22 -13.50
N LYS A 91 -2.12 -12.99 -13.76
CA LYS A 91 -2.02 -12.43 -15.12
C LYS A 91 -0.70 -12.72 -15.81
N ARG A 92 0.19 -13.52 -15.19
CA ARG A 92 1.50 -13.84 -15.75
C ARG A 92 1.42 -14.41 -17.17
N GLU A 93 0.60 -15.44 -17.37
CA GLU A 93 0.46 -16.10 -18.67
C GLU A 93 -0.16 -15.17 -19.72
N GLU A 94 -1.13 -14.34 -19.31
CA GLU A 94 -1.70 -13.31 -20.18
C GLU A 94 -0.63 -12.29 -20.62
N HIS A 95 0.22 -11.84 -19.69
CA HIS A 95 1.33 -10.94 -20.01
C HIS A 95 2.35 -11.59 -20.94
N ILE A 96 2.70 -12.86 -20.71
CA ILE A 96 3.59 -13.60 -21.62
C ILE A 96 2.98 -13.64 -23.02
N TYR A 97 1.74 -14.11 -23.14
CA TYR A 97 1.04 -14.24 -24.41
C TYR A 97 0.97 -12.91 -25.17
N ASN A 98 0.58 -11.83 -24.49
CA ASN A 98 0.45 -10.51 -25.11
C ASN A 98 1.80 -9.98 -25.62
N ASN A 99 2.89 -10.17 -24.86
CA ASN A 99 4.22 -9.75 -25.29
C ASN A 99 4.77 -10.61 -26.44
N GLU A 100 4.53 -11.93 -26.43
CA GLU A 100 4.92 -12.82 -27.52
C GLU A 100 4.16 -12.51 -28.81
N SER A 101 2.84 -12.29 -28.71
CA SER A 101 2.01 -11.85 -29.84
C SER A 101 2.49 -10.52 -30.43
N LEU A 102 2.86 -9.55 -29.59
CA LEU A 102 3.44 -8.29 -30.04
C LEU A 102 4.75 -8.50 -30.82
N LEU A 103 5.65 -9.34 -30.28
CA LEU A 103 6.91 -9.68 -30.93
C LEU A 103 6.72 -10.38 -32.28
N GLU A 104 5.72 -11.26 -32.40
CA GLU A 104 5.39 -11.91 -33.68
C GLU A 104 4.93 -10.91 -34.74
N ARG A 105 4.08 -9.94 -34.36
CA ARG A 105 3.60 -8.88 -35.28
C ARG A 105 4.74 -7.98 -35.76
N ILE A 106 5.68 -7.64 -34.87
CA ILE A 106 6.90 -6.90 -35.23
C ILE A 106 7.73 -7.71 -36.24
N ASN A 107 7.96 -9.00 -35.99
CA ASN A 107 8.74 -9.87 -36.90
C ASN A 107 8.10 -10.06 -38.28
N LYS A 108 6.77 -9.93 -38.38
CA LYS A 108 6.02 -9.96 -39.64
C LYS A 108 6.01 -8.60 -40.37
N ASN A 109 6.77 -7.61 -39.88
CA ASN A 109 6.78 -6.23 -40.36
C ASN A 109 5.38 -5.56 -40.32
N GLU A 110 4.49 -6.01 -39.42
CA GLU A 110 3.19 -5.36 -39.22
C GLU A 110 3.29 -4.10 -38.36
N LEU A 111 4.41 -3.91 -37.66
CA LEU A 111 4.69 -2.80 -36.75
C LEU A 111 6.16 -2.38 -36.86
N GLU A 112 6.42 -1.10 -37.10
CA GLU A 112 7.77 -0.53 -37.04
C GLU A 112 8.06 -0.04 -35.63
N ILE A 113 8.92 -0.76 -34.91
CA ILE A 113 9.28 -0.48 -33.52
C ILE A 113 10.80 -0.54 -33.36
N SER A 114 11.34 0.26 -32.43
CA SER A 114 12.78 0.32 -32.17
C SER A 114 13.34 -1.02 -31.71
N SER A 115 14.56 -1.35 -32.14
CA SER A 115 15.27 -2.58 -31.76
C SER A 115 15.39 -2.74 -30.24
N ASN A 116 15.59 -1.62 -29.52
CA ASN A 116 15.72 -1.62 -28.07
C ASN A 116 14.43 -2.12 -27.39
N PHE A 117 13.27 -1.66 -27.86
CA PHE A 117 11.99 -2.12 -27.33
C PHE A 117 11.77 -3.61 -27.58
N VAL A 118 12.17 -4.12 -28.74
CA VAL A 118 12.10 -5.55 -29.08
C VAL A 118 12.94 -6.37 -28.10
N GLU A 119 14.18 -5.94 -27.85
CA GLU A 119 15.09 -6.61 -26.92
C GLU A 119 14.58 -6.56 -25.47
N ASP A 120 14.09 -5.42 -25.03
CA ASP A 120 13.48 -5.25 -23.69
C ASP A 120 12.27 -6.17 -23.52
N THR A 121 11.41 -6.24 -24.53
CA THR A 121 10.21 -7.10 -24.51
C THR A 121 10.60 -8.58 -24.46
N LYS A 122 11.62 -9.01 -25.22
CA LYS A 122 12.16 -10.38 -25.17
C LYS A 122 12.72 -10.72 -23.79
N ARG A 123 13.53 -9.83 -23.21
CA ARG A 123 14.07 -10.00 -21.85
C ARG A 123 12.95 -10.10 -20.82
N LYS A 124 11.93 -9.26 -20.94
CA LYS A 124 10.75 -9.30 -20.07
C LYS A 124 10.01 -10.63 -20.17
N VAL A 125 9.76 -11.14 -21.38
CA VAL A 125 9.11 -12.45 -21.56
C VAL A 125 9.94 -13.57 -20.94
N GLN A 126 11.26 -13.57 -21.18
CA GLN A 126 12.15 -14.58 -20.58
C GLN A 126 12.13 -14.52 -19.05
N PHE A 127 12.15 -13.32 -18.48
CA PHE A 127 12.04 -13.15 -17.03
C PHE A 127 10.70 -13.64 -16.50
N LEU A 128 9.56 -13.29 -17.14
CA LEU A 128 8.24 -13.78 -16.74
C LEU A 128 8.12 -15.31 -16.76
N LYS A 129 8.88 -15.99 -17.64
CA LYS A 129 8.94 -17.46 -17.74
C LYS A 129 9.92 -18.10 -16.75
N SER A 130 10.76 -17.32 -16.08
CA SER A 130 11.81 -17.87 -15.22
C SER A 130 11.24 -18.42 -13.91
N GLU A 131 11.89 -19.45 -13.36
CA GLU A 131 11.55 -19.96 -12.02
C GLU A 131 11.73 -18.89 -10.94
N GLU A 132 12.69 -17.97 -11.13
CA GLU A 132 12.92 -16.84 -10.24
C GLU A 132 11.70 -15.95 -10.14
N TYR A 133 11.08 -15.58 -11.28
CA TYR A 133 9.85 -14.78 -11.26
C TYR A 133 8.74 -15.50 -10.49
N VAL A 134 8.51 -16.78 -10.77
CA VAL A 134 7.47 -17.57 -10.09
C VAL A 134 7.70 -17.61 -8.58
N ARG A 135 8.96 -17.85 -8.18
CA ARG A 135 9.36 -17.91 -6.77
C ARG A 135 9.17 -16.57 -6.09
N PHE A 136 9.72 -15.50 -6.66
CA PHE A 136 9.68 -14.16 -6.07
C PHE A 136 8.26 -13.60 -6.01
N SER A 137 7.44 -13.75 -7.05
CA SER A 137 6.05 -13.26 -7.04
C SER A 137 5.24 -13.93 -5.93
N LYS A 138 5.49 -15.24 -5.71
CA LYS A 138 4.82 -15.99 -4.64
C LYS A 138 5.32 -15.56 -3.26
N ILE A 139 6.62 -15.43 -3.07
CA ILE A 139 7.21 -14.96 -1.80
C ILE A 139 6.68 -13.57 -1.45
N GLU A 140 6.65 -12.63 -2.39
CA GLU A 140 6.14 -11.28 -2.17
C GLU A 140 4.68 -11.29 -1.71
N PHE A 141 3.84 -12.10 -2.36
CA PHE A 141 2.42 -12.22 -2.03
C PHE A 141 2.18 -12.90 -0.68
N ASP A 142 2.82 -14.03 -0.45
CA ASP A 142 2.67 -14.80 0.79
C ASP A 142 3.17 -13.98 1.99
N THR A 143 4.31 -13.29 1.85
CA THR A 143 4.86 -12.39 2.87
C THR A 143 3.91 -11.25 3.18
N TRP A 144 3.32 -10.63 2.15
CA TRP A 144 2.34 -9.56 2.36
C TRP A 144 1.11 -10.05 3.12
N ASN A 145 0.56 -11.21 2.73
CA ASN A 145 -0.60 -11.79 3.39
C ASN A 145 -0.30 -12.18 4.84
N GLU A 146 0.88 -12.73 5.12
CA GLU A 146 1.33 -13.04 6.48
C GLU A 146 1.33 -11.76 7.34
N ILE A 147 2.03 -10.71 6.89
CA ILE A 147 2.17 -9.45 7.62
C ILE A 147 0.80 -8.83 7.90
N ILE A 148 -0.07 -8.75 6.88
CA ILE A 148 -1.39 -8.16 7.05
C ILE A 148 -2.28 -9.03 7.96
N SER A 149 -2.19 -10.35 7.87
CA SER A 149 -2.96 -11.24 8.75
C SER A 149 -2.58 -11.10 10.22
N VAL A 150 -1.35 -10.68 10.52
CA VAL A 150 -0.88 -10.40 11.87
C VAL A 150 -1.26 -8.97 12.26
N ASN A 151 -0.84 -7.99 11.47
CA ASN A 151 -0.92 -6.57 11.83
C ASN A 151 -2.32 -5.95 11.69
N PHE A 152 -3.20 -6.59 10.92
CA PHE A 152 -4.58 -6.17 10.69
C PHE A 152 -5.55 -7.34 10.93
N SER A 153 -5.21 -8.22 11.88
CA SER A 153 -6.13 -9.25 12.37
C SER A 153 -7.37 -8.60 13.03
N PRO A 154 -8.51 -9.28 13.12
CA PRO A 154 -9.69 -8.76 13.82
C PRO A 154 -9.39 -8.26 15.24
N SER A 155 -8.56 -9.00 15.99
CA SER A 155 -8.14 -8.58 17.33
C SER A 155 -7.28 -7.32 17.33
N GLU A 156 -6.38 -7.16 16.35
CA GLU A 156 -5.58 -5.93 16.24
C GLU A 156 -6.44 -4.73 15.82
N LEU A 157 -7.41 -4.93 14.93
CA LEU A 157 -8.38 -3.89 14.54
C LEU A 157 -9.18 -3.42 15.77
N GLU A 158 -9.70 -4.34 16.58
CA GLU A 158 -10.41 -4.00 17.82
C GLU A 158 -9.54 -3.18 18.79
N VAL A 159 -8.26 -3.53 18.90
CA VAL A 159 -7.30 -2.76 19.72
C VAL A 159 -7.11 -1.35 19.16
N MET A 160 -6.87 -1.22 17.85
CA MET A 160 -6.67 0.09 17.21
C MET A 160 -7.92 0.98 17.32
N ASP A 161 -9.11 0.42 17.15
CA ASP A 161 -10.38 1.14 17.28
C ASP A 161 -10.60 1.63 18.71
N ARG A 162 -10.29 0.78 19.70
CA ARG A 162 -10.36 1.17 21.11
C ARG A 162 -9.38 2.29 21.41
N GLU A 163 -8.15 2.21 20.92
CA GLU A 163 -7.14 3.26 21.12
C GLU A 163 -7.55 4.58 20.45
N MET A 164 -8.13 4.54 19.25
CA MET A 164 -8.68 5.73 18.60
C MET A 164 -9.81 6.36 19.40
N ALA A 165 -10.72 5.56 19.93
CA ALA A 165 -11.82 6.05 20.77
C ALA A 165 -11.30 6.71 22.05
N LEU A 166 -10.30 6.11 22.70
CA LEU A 166 -9.66 6.68 23.89
C LEU A 166 -8.93 8.00 23.58
N GLU A 167 -8.21 8.08 22.45
CA GLU A 167 -7.53 9.30 22.04
C GLU A 167 -8.51 10.41 21.66
N ALA A 168 -9.63 10.08 21.00
CA ALA A 168 -10.70 11.03 20.72
C ALA A 168 -11.32 11.58 22.01
N HIS A 169 -11.59 10.71 22.98
CA HIS A 169 -12.08 11.10 24.30
C HIS A 169 -11.08 12.03 25.01
N ARG A 170 -9.80 11.67 25.03
CA ARG A 170 -8.73 12.48 25.65
C ARG A 170 -8.64 13.87 25.04
N ARG A 171 -8.70 13.99 23.72
CA ARG A 171 -8.71 15.30 23.03
C ARG A 171 -9.94 16.11 23.36
N HIS A 172 -11.10 15.47 23.43
CA HIS A 172 -12.33 16.15 23.81
C HIS A 172 -12.23 16.70 25.24
N GLU A 173 -11.73 15.90 26.19
CA GLU A 173 -11.46 16.36 27.55
C GLU A 173 -10.44 17.50 27.56
N GLU A 174 -9.35 17.45 26.79
CA GLU A 174 -8.36 18.54 26.73
C GLU A 174 -8.95 19.86 26.22
N GLN A 175 -9.96 19.81 25.36
CA GLN A 175 -10.64 20.98 24.80
C GLN A 175 -11.73 21.54 25.71
N MET A 176 -12.26 20.75 26.65
CA MET A 176 -13.24 21.22 27.61
C MET A 176 -12.63 22.23 28.58
N ASN A 177 -13.34 23.33 28.80
CA ASN A 177 -13.00 24.25 29.87
C ASN A 177 -13.28 23.61 31.26
N PRO A 178 -12.72 24.15 32.35
CA PRO A 178 -12.86 23.55 33.69
C PRO A 178 -14.31 23.37 34.16
N GLU A 179 -15.22 24.25 33.73
CA GLU A 179 -16.63 24.20 34.11
C GLU A 179 -17.35 23.07 33.36
N GLU A 180 -17.08 22.92 32.06
CA GLU A 180 -17.58 21.81 31.23
C GLU A 180 -17.11 20.45 31.74
N LYS A 181 -15.83 20.33 32.15
CA LYS A 181 -15.31 19.10 32.79
C LYS A 181 -16.06 18.74 34.05
N ARG A 182 -16.32 19.73 34.92
CA ARG A 182 -17.03 19.53 36.18
C ARG A 182 -18.46 19.03 35.93
N VAL A 183 -19.18 19.67 35.00
CA VAL A 183 -20.54 19.27 34.62
C VAL A 183 -20.56 17.87 34.02
N PHE A 184 -19.61 17.55 33.15
CA PHE A 184 -19.48 16.22 32.54
C PHE A 184 -19.22 15.14 33.59
N GLN A 185 -18.32 15.38 34.55
CA GLN A 185 -18.04 14.45 35.65
C GLN A 185 -19.23 14.26 36.58
N ASP A 186 -19.97 15.33 36.89
CA ASP A 186 -21.21 15.24 37.68
C ASP A 186 -22.28 14.40 36.97
N ILE A 187 -22.39 14.52 35.65
CA ILE A 187 -23.30 13.71 34.84
C ILE A 187 -22.91 12.23 34.86
N ILE A 188 -21.62 11.91 34.67
CA ILE A 188 -21.12 10.52 34.74
C ILE A 188 -21.37 9.92 36.12
N ASN A 189 -21.10 10.67 37.19
CA ASN A 189 -21.29 10.20 38.56
C ASN A 189 -22.75 9.96 38.91
N LYS A 190 -23.70 10.67 38.29
CA LYS A 190 -25.14 10.44 38.47
C LYS A 190 -25.68 9.24 37.69
N MET A 191 -24.95 8.75 36.70
CA MET A 191 -25.33 7.57 35.91
C MET A 191 -24.78 6.25 36.47
N LYS A 192 -23.89 6.30 37.46
CA LYS A 192 -23.42 5.13 38.20
C LYS A 192 -24.30 4.86 39.41
#